data_AF-A0A179UT72-F1
#
_entry.id   AF-A0A179UT72-F1
#
_cell.length_a   1.000
_cell.length_b   1.000
_cell.length_c   1.000
_cell.angle_alpha   90.00
_cell.angle_beta   90.00
_cell.angle_gamma   90.00
#
_symmetry.space_group_name_H-M   'P 1'
#
loop_
_entity.id
_entity.type
_entity.pdbx_description
1 polymer ?
#
loop_
_entity_poly.entity_id
_entity_poly.type
_entity_poly.pdbx_seq_one_letter_code
_entity_poly.pdbx_strand_id
1 'polypeptide(L)'
;MQDQRGERRPRGKYSRLICRGCRSRKIKCILPNPTIPHSTSPRDARRLLDLISHDMASSLDACLVWHRFFLPQTPTLVSIRNRLSSDECASSNCATNLLFALLCLIAFESPETPFGQKHHHLKRSIQLTVSSYGQEFIFSPPTHRDSVVVSLLLSDYRPAAIVSSPNVAHKAVKSGLYVNIAYRIAEKLELLPTQATLNPGELKAVEFFGSEFCLTDVLQGLQVFCYDALLDGFITKPLRFMRKVVSCIKPHMEVYQNVLKHHSYPPRIIYHIQNTVATNIMLEALVDMKQSWSSLESLSIITEDCERKCLEQVEHTDCLLARLSSPGNQNELLVVRSLLEIRFHSVYTAIYGAGLFYATVLRARLQESGRVGTDPEINCHEAAQLGAQLIDTCKNISSEKVLTLSAFMGRFGGPYPEKLGAILEMFIECAEKLALNRVAFRPPPRQLVLEIVFLCKNIVENNVIQFKSFGRLHKDFERQLGLFEKCARRIESMVVSDWNSIDVAFAGGCVYAASSKIIHGLCEVMENLKIRVSKETSGTEKPSMLEVPTDLSGLDVEVPSGGWDVWPEVGGFENFGTLQGQFDWSFIQSSLLEFESTNTSFGDRIE
;
A
#
# COMPACT_ATOMS: atom_id res chain seq x y z
N MET A 1 36.47 -49.39 -28.47
CA MET A 1 35.53 -48.79 -27.49
C MET A 1 34.20 -48.62 -28.19
N GLN A 2 33.24 -49.50 -27.91
CA GLN A 2 31.92 -49.54 -28.55
C GLN A 2 30.97 -48.48 -27.97
N ASP A 3 30.13 -47.96 -28.85
CA ASP A 3 29.00 -47.04 -28.64
C ASP A 3 28.15 -47.34 -27.39
N GLN A 4 27.97 -46.34 -26.54
CA GLN A 4 26.80 -46.20 -25.67
C GLN A 4 26.06 -44.90 -26.00
N ARG A 5 25.41 -44.88 -27.17
CA ARG A 5 24.36 -43.89 -27.44
C ARG A 5 23.10 -44.34 -26.68
N GLY A 6 22.90 -43.75 -25.50
CA GLY A 6 21.69 -43.97 -24.70
C GLY A 6 20.42 -43.78 -25.53
N GLU A 7 19.49 -44.72 -25.41
CA GLU A 7 18.19 -44.71 -26.06
C GLU A 7 17.47 -43.37 -25.84
N ARG A 8 17.11 -42.72 -26.94
CA ARG A 8 16.29 -41.50 -26.92
C ARG A 8 14.87 -41.89 -26.53
N ARG A 9 14.44 -41.49 -25.34
CA ARG A 9 13.06 -41.65 -24.85
C ARG A 9 12.03 -41.14 -25.87
N PRO A 10 10.82 -41.75 -25.95
CA PRO A 10 9.77 -41.30 -26.87
C PRO A 10 9.37 -39.85 -26.57
N ARG A 11 9.31 -39.03 -27.63
CA ARG A 11 8.88 -37.63 -27.51
C ARG A 11 7.38 -37.58 -27.23
N GLY A 12 6.96 -36.77 -26.24
CA GLY A 12 5.55 -36.60 -25.89
C GLY A 12 4.69 -36.03 -27.02
N LYS A 13 3.36 -36.21 -26.91
CA LYS A 13 2.34 -35.84 -27.94
C LYS A 13 2.43 -34.39 -28.41
N TYR A 14 2.91 -33.47 -27.57
CA TYR A 14 3.04 -32.04 -27.87
C TYR A 14 4.26 -31.66 -28.72
N SER A 15 5.20 -32.59 -28.96
CA SER A 15 6.39 -32.34 -29.80
C SER A 15 6.08 -32.05 -31.28
N ARG A 16 4.82 -32.22 -31.69
CA ARG A 16 4.30 -31.92 -33.04
C ARG A 16 3.74 -30.50 -33.17
N LEU A 17 3.53 -29.77 -32.07
CA LEU A 17 2.95 -28.42 -32.12
C LEU A 17 4.04 -27.39 -32.45
N ILE A 18 3.76 -26.55 -33.45
CA ILE A 18 4.61 -25.44 -33.88
C ILE A 18 4.00 -24.15 -33.34
N CYS A 19 4.79 -23.34 -32.64
CA CYS A 19 4.34 -22.02 -32.21
C CYS A 19 4.04 -21.14 -33.44
N ARG A 20 2.82 -20.59 -33.53
CA ARG A 20 2.40 -19.73 -34.65
C ARG A 20 3.13 -18.38 -34.70
N GLY A 21 3.70 -17.92 -33.59
CA GLY A 21 4.48 -16.68 -33.52
C GLY A 21 5.91 -16.82 -34.02
N CYS A 22 6.67 -17.80 -33.50
CA CYS A 22 8.11 -17.90 -33.78
C CYS A 22 8.50 -19.01 -34.78
N ARG A 23 7.54 -19.80 -35.28
CA ARG A 23 7.72 -20.93 -36.23
C ARG A 23 8.78 -21.97 -35.81
N SER A 24 9.29 -21.93 -34.59
CA SER A 24 10.33 -22.84 -34.09
C SER A 24 9.73 -23.97 -33.24
N ARG A 25 10.31 -25.17 -33.35
CA ARG A 25 10.00 -26.32 -32.48
C ARG A 25 10.91 -26.31 -31.26
N LYS A 26 10.74 -25.34 -30.37
CA LYS A 26 11.50 -25.28 -29.11
C LYS A 26 10.58 -25.05 -27.92
N ILE A 27 9.74 -26.03 -27.64
CA ILE A 27 9.26 -26.26 -26.29
C ILE A 27 9.83 -27.59 -25.83
N LYS A 28 11.05 -27.56 -25.27
CA LYS A 28 11.51 -28.63 -24.37
C LYS A 28 10.96 -28.30 -22.99
N CYS A 29 9.65 -28.44 -22.80
CA CYS A 29 9.13 -28.55 -21.44
C CYS A 29 9.57 -29.92 -20.92
N ILE A 30 10.54 -29.94 -20.02
CA ILE A 30 10.63 -31.02 -19.04
C ILE A 30 9.46 -30.77 -18.10
N LEU A 31 8.28 -31.26 -18.49
CA LEU A 31 7.19 -31.40 -17.54
C LEU A 31 7.68 -32.35 -16.45
N PRO A 32 7.52 -32.01 -15.17
CA PRO A 32 7.75 -32.97 -14.10
C PRO A 32 6.95 -34.24 -14.38
N ASN A 33 7.53 -35.37 -14.01
CA ASN A 33 6.94 -36.71 -14.05
C ASN A 33 5.42 -36.67 -13.77
N PRO A 34 4.57 -37.48 -14.45
CA PRO A 34 3.11 -37.46 -14.27
C PRO A 34 2.63 -37.93 -12.88
N THR A 35 3.54 -37.99 -11.90
CA THR A 35 3.28 -38.19 -10.48
C THR A 35 3.33 -36.88 -9.70
N ILE A 36 3.10 -35.73 -10.33
CA ILE A 36 2.49 -34.61 -9.58
C ILE A 36 1.04 -35.05 -9.37
N PRO A 37 0.58 -35.27 -8.12
CA PRO A 37 -0.83 -35.49 -7.89
C PRO A 37 -1.56 -34.25 -8.43
N HIS A 38 -2.31 -34.43 -9.53
CA HIS A 38 -3.35 -33.49 -9.87
C HIS A 38 -4.19 -33.30 -8.60
N SER A 39 -4.44 -32.05 -8.18
CA SER A 39 -5.22 -31.70 -6.98
C SER A 39 -6.68 -32.16 -7.04
N THR A 40 -7.06 -32.96 -8.05
CA THR A 40 -8.37 -33.53 -8.27
C THR A 40 -8.39 -35.05 -8.10
N SER A 41 -7.57 -35.61 -7.20
CA SER A 41 -7.89 -36.93 -6.61
C SER A 41 -9.13 -36.78 -5.72
N PRO A 42 -10.28 -37.43 -6.02
CA PRO A 42 -11.46 -37.35 -5.18
C PRO A 42 -11.32 -38.08 -3.83
N ARG A 43 -10.16 -38.70 -3.54
CA ARG A 43 -10.03 -39.71 -2.48
C ARG A 43 -9.43 -39.24 -1.16
N ASP A 44 -8.94 -38.01 -1.03
CA ASP A 44 -8.36 -37.51 0.24
C ASP A 44 -8.95 -36.18 0.75
N ALA A 45 -9.93 -35.59 0.06
CA ALA A 45 -10.64 -34.42 0.57
C ALA A 45 -11.68 -34.87 1.62
N ARG A 46 -11.26 -35.04 2.88
CA ARG A 46 -12.20 -34.83 4.00
C ARG A 46 -12.89 -33.49 3.72
N ARG A 47 -14.23 -33.42 3.77
CA ARG A 47 -14.91 -32.17 3.46
C ARG A 47 -14.36 -31.10 4.38
N LEU A 48 -14.14 -29.89 3.89
CA LEU A 48 -13.65 -28.78 4.70
C LEU A 48 -14.52 -28.57 5.97
N LEU A 49 -15.80 -28.92 5.87
CA LEU A 49 -16.75 -28.98 6.98
C LEU A 49 -16.43 -30.05 8.04
N ASP A 50 -15.79 -31.16 7.68
CA ASP A 50 -15.39 -32.22 8.60
C ASP A 50 -14.09 -31.87 9.35
N LEU A 51 -13.28 -30.96 8.78
CA LEU A 51 -12.00 -30.55 9.35
C LEU A 51 -12.14 -29.51 10.47
N ILE A 52 -13.13 -28.62 10.35
CA ILE A 52 -13.39 -27.54 11.30
C ILE A 52 -14.74 -27.82 11.95
N SER A 53 -14.82 -27.97 13.28
CA SER A 53 -16.12 -28.12 13.95
C SER A 53 -16.85 -26.77 14.06
N HIS A 54 -18.13 -26.80 14.42
CA HIS A 54 -18.89 -25.56 14.69
C HIS A 54 -18.24 -24.73 15.82
N ASP A 55 -17.86 -25.38 16.93
CA ASP A 55 -17.22 -24.70 18.07
C ASP A 55 -15.84 -24.12 17.72
N MET A 56 -15.09 -24.83 16.87
CA MET A 56 -13.80 -24.35 16.36
C MET A 56 -14.00 -23.14 15.44
N ALA A 57 -15.00 -23.16 14.56
CA ALA A 57 -15.34 -22.02 13.72
C ALA A 57 -15.70 -20.79 14.57
N SER A 58 -16.52 -20.95 15.61
CA SER A 58 -16.86 -19.87 16.55
C SER A 58 -15.64 -19.32 17.28
N SER A 59 -14.73 -20.20 17.72
CA SER A 59 -13.50 -19.80 18.43
C SER A 59 -12.51 -19.06 17.52
N LEU A 60 -12.37 -19.50 16.26
CA LEU A 60 -11.53 -18.84 15.26
C LEU A 60 -12.12 -17.49 14.82
N ASP A 61 -13.44 -17.33 14.81
CA ASP A 61 -14.10 -16.08 14.39
C ASP A 61 -13.74 -14.89 15.28
N ALA A 62 -13.43 -15.15 16.55
CA ALA A 62 -12.92 -14.13 17.48
C ALA A 62 -11.59 -13.50 17.02
N CYS A 63 -10.77 -14.22 16.24
CA CYS A 63 -9.52 -13.70 15.68
C CYS A 63 -9.73 -12.83 14.42
N LEU A 64 -10.96 -12.73 13.89
CA LEU A 64 -11.27 -12.08 12.61
C LEU A 64 -11.95 -10.71 12.78
N VAL A 65 -12.00 -10.18 14.00
CA VAL A 65 -12.67 -8.91 14.32
C VAL A 65 -12.15 -7.76 13.47
N TRP A 66 -10.83 -7.62 13.33
CA TRP A 66 -10.22 -6.56 12.50
C TRP A 66 -10.44 -6.76 11.00
N HIS A 67 -10.34 -7.99 10.50
CA HIS A 67 -10.63 -8.31 9.10
C HIS A 67 -12.06 -7.91 8.72
N ARG A 68 -13.02 -8.19 9.62
CA ARG A 68 -14.40 -7.74 9.45
C ARG A 68 -14.50 -6.22 9.57
N PHE A 69 -13.81 -5.57 10.51
CA PHE A 69 -13.82 -4.11 10.61
C PHE A 69 -13.45 -3.45 9.28
N PHE A 70 -12.34 -3.86 8.65
CA PHE A 70 -11.83 -3.30 7.39
C PHE A 70 -12.55 -3.80 6.13
N LEU A 71 -13.08 -5.03 6.12
CA LEU A 71 -13.82 -5.59 4.99
C LEU A 71 -15.23 -5.96 5.44
N PRO A 72 -16.18 -5.01 5.39
CA PRO A 72 -17.39 -5.16 6.18
C PRO A 72 -18.36 -6.24 5.72
N GLN A 73 -18.23 -6.66 4.46
CA GLN A 73 -18.94 -7.78 3.84
C GLN A 73 -18.37 -9.16 4.20
N THR A 74 -17.30 -9.22 4.99
CA THR A 74 -16.72 -10.50 5.42
C THR A 74 -17.70 -11.22 6.36
N PRO A 75 -18.24 -12.38 5.98
CA PRO A 75 -19.19 -13.12 6.81
C PRO A 75 -18.48 -13.81 7.97
N THR A 76 -19.23 -14.18 9.02
CA THR A 76 -18.69 -15.00 10.11
C THR A 76 -18.42 -16.43 9.65
N LEU A 77 -17.41 -17.08 10.23
CA LEU A 77 -17.06 -18.48 9.92
C LEU A 77 -18.26 -19.41 10.15
N VAL A 78 -19.05 -19.17 11.19
CA VAL A 78 -20.26 -19.93 11.49
C VAL A 78 -21.32 -19.76 10.40
N SER A 79 -21.53 -18.53 9.92
CA SER A 79 -22.50 -18.26 8.85
C SER A 79 -22.12 -18.98 7.55
N ILE A 80 -20.85 -18.91 7.15
CA ILE A 80 -20.36 -19.59 5.94
C ILE A 80 -20.47 -21.11 6.09
N ARG A 81 -20.10 -21.65 7.27
CA ARG A 81 -20.24 -23.08 7.57
C ARG A 81 -21.68 -23.55 7.40
N ASN A 82 -22.64 -22.81 7.95
CA ASN A 82 -24.05 -23.13 7.83
C ASN A 82 -24.49 -23.13 6.37
N ARG A 83 -24.12 -22.09 5.59
CA ARG A 83 -24.38 -22.01 4.14
C ARG A 83 -23.81 -23.22 3.39
N LEU A 84 -22.54 -23.56 3.64
CA LEU A 84 -21.89 -24.73 3.02
C LEU A 84 -22.54 -26.06 3.39
N SER A 85 -23.21 -26.14 4.54
CA SER A 85 -23.89 -27.36 5.02
C SER A 85 -25.33 -27.47 4.52
N SER A 86 -26.01 -26.35 4.32
CA SER A 86 -27.44 -26.30 3.99
C SER A 86 -27.76 -26.05 2.52
N ASP A 87 -26.84 -25.43 1.77
CA ASP A 87 -27.07 -24.98 0.39
C ASP A 87 -26.10 -25.68 -0.58
N GLU A 88 -26.65 -26.50 -1.47
CA GLU A 88 -25.88 -27.23 -2.49
C GLU A 88 -25.13 -26.28 -3.44
N CYS A 89 -25.72 -25.13 -3.79
CA CYS A 89 -25.09 -24.11 -4.62
C CYS A 89 -23.89 -23.48 -3.92
N ALA A 90 -24.00 -23.18 -2.61
CA ALA A 90 -22.88 -22.68 -1.82
C ALA A 90 -21.78 -23.75 -1.67
N SER A 91 -22.16 -25.02 -1.44
CA SER A 91 -21.23 -26.13 -1.27
C SER A 91 -20.39 -26.44 -2.52
N SER A 92 -20.96 -26.20 -3.70
CA SER A 92 -20.30 -26.40 -5.01
C SER A 92 -19.54 -25.16 -5.50
N ASN A 93 -19.78 -23.99 -4.89
CA ASN A 93 -19.11 -22.75 -5.26
C ASN A 93 -17.66 -22.72 -4.71
N CYS A 94 -16.67 -22.71 -5.59
CA CYS A 94 -15.26 -22.70 -5.20
C CYS A 94 -14.87 -21.43 -4.42
N ALA A 95 -15.51 -20.28 -4.68
CA ALA A 95 -15.24 -19.04 -3.95
C ALA A 95 -15.73 -19.10 -2.50
N THR A 96 -16.90 -19.70 -2.24
CA THR A 96 -17.42 -19.86 -0.86
C THR A 96 -16.54 -20.82 -0.05
N ASN A 97 -16.11 -21.93 -0.66
CA ASN A 97 -15.18 -22.88 -0.04
C ASN A 97 -13.81 -22.24 0.23
N LEU A 98 -13.28 -21.48 -0.74
CA LEU A 98 -12.03 -20.73 -0.60
C LEU A 98 -12.13 -19.67 0.50
N LEU A 99 -13.24 -18.93 0.56
CA LEU A 99 -13.49 -17.92 1.60
C LEU A 99 -13.43 -18.55 3.00
N PHE A 100 -14.14 -19.65 3.20
CA PHE A 100 -14.14 -20.36 4.48
C PHE A 100 -12.74 -20.86 4.86
N ALA A 101 -12.03 -21.49 3.92
CA ALA A 101 -10.68 -22.00 4.14
C ALA A 101 -9.68 -20.86 4.44
N LEU A 102 -9.77 -19.75 3.70
CA LEU A 102 -8.88 -18.60 3.84
C LEU A 102 -9.07 -17.89 5.18
N LEU A 103 -10.32 -17.66 5.60
CA LEU A 103 -10.62 -17.06 6.89
C LEU A 103 -10.16 -17.97 8.05
N CYS A 104 -10.35 -19.29 7.93
CA CYS A 104 -9.80 -20.24 8.89
C CYS A 104 -8.27 -20.14 8.95
N LEU A 105 -7.60 -20.12 7.79
CA LEU A 105 -6.13 -20.00 7.73
C LEU A 105 -5.63 -18.71 8.39
N ILE A 106 -6.25 -17.57 8.08
CA ILE A 106 -5.93 -16.28 8.68
C ILE A 106 -6.08 -16.34 10.21
N ALA A 107 -7.19 -16.91 10.70
CA ALA A 107 -7.43 -17.05 12.14
C ALA A 107 -6.45 -18.02 12.83
N PHE A 108 -6.05 -19.11 12.16
CA PHE A 108 -5.04 -20.06 12.67
C PHE A 108 -3.63 -19.48 12.74
N GLU A 109 -3.36 -18.44 11.96
CA GLU A 109 -2.06 -17.77 11.95
C GLU A 109 -2.03 -16.53 12.84
N SER A 110 -3.16 -16.17 13.44
CA SER A 110 -3.21 -15.14 14.48
C SER A 110 -2.42 -15.58 15.72
N PRO A 111 -1.58 -14.70 16.31
CA PRO A 111 -0.86 -15.00 17.55
C PRO A 111 -1.78 -15.41 18.72
N GLU A 112 -3.02 -14.92 18.73
CA GLU A 112 -4.02 -15.16 19.80
C GLU A 112 -4.85 -16.44 19.58
N THR A 113 -4.53 -17.21 18.54
CA THR A 113 -5.30 -18.42 18.22
C THR A 113 -5.21 -19.44 19.37
N PRO A 114 -6.34 -19.98 19.84
CA PRO A 114 -6.34 -20.98 20.92
C PRO A 114 -5.81 -22.35 20.45
N PHE A 115 -5.57 -22.53 19.15
CA PHE A 115 -5.27 -23.82 18.53
C PHE A 115 -3.84 -23.97 17.99
N GLY A 116 -2.97 -22.97 18.16
CA GLY A 116 -1.71 -22.80 17.42
C GLY A 116 -0.84 -24.05 17.32
N GLN A 117 -0.21 -24.45 18.43
CA GLN A 117 0.74 -25.57 18.43
C GLN A 117 0.06 -26.95 18.35
N LYS A 118 -1.14 -27.08 18.93
CA LYS A 118 -1.85 -28.37 19.07
C LYS A 118 -2.38 -28.93 17.75
N HIS A 119 -2.55 -28.08 16.73
CA HIS A 119 -3.23 -28.44 15.49
C HIS A 119 -2.41 -28.15 14.21
N HIS A 120 -1.08 -28.34 14.26
CA HIS A 120 -0.21 -28.11 13.09
C HIS A 120 -0.63 -28.90 11.83
N HIS A 121 -1.08 -30.15 11.99
CA HIS A 121 -1.58 -30.96 10.87
C HIS A 121 -2.86 -30.39 10.25
N LEU A 122 -3.74 -29.83 11.07
CA LEU A 122 -4.97 -29.19 10.62
C LEU A 122 -4.65 -27.89 9.88
N LYS A 123 -3.76 -27.04 10.43
CA LYS A 123 -3.27 -25.83 9.74
C LYS A 123 -2.72 -26.17 8.35
N ARG A 124 -1.85 -27.18 8.25
CA ARG A 124 -1.30 -27.63 6.97
C ARG A 124 -2.39 -28.14 6.01
N SER A 125 -3.39 -28.84 6.52
CA SER A 125 -4.52 -29.31 5.73
C SER A 125 -5.32 -28.14 5.15
N ILE A 126 -5.61 -27.11 5.97
CA ILE A 126 -6.30 -25.89 5.53
C ILE A 126 -5.46 -25.14 4.48
N GLN A 127 -4.14 -25.01 4.68
CA GLN A 127 -3.24 -24.39 3.70
C GLN A 127 -3.30 -25.10 2.33
N LEU A 128 -3.29 -26.44 2.32
CA LEU A 128 -3.45 -27.22 1.09
C LEU A 128 -4.82 -26.98 0.45
N THR A 129 -5.89 -26.88 1.26
CA THR A 129 -7.23 -26.57 0.78
C THR A 129 -7.32 -25.17 0.16
N VAL A 130 -6.74 -24.15 0.80
CA VAL A 130 -6.64 -22.78 0.26
C VAL A 130 -5.88 -22.78 -1.07
N SER A 131 -4.77 -23.52 -1.16
CA SER A 131 -4.02 -23.63 -2.41
C SER A 131 -4.82 -24.33 -3.51
N SER A 132 -5.53 -25.41 -3.19
CA SER A 132 -6.35 -26.16 -4.14
C SER A 132 -7.50 -25.33 -4.71
N TYR A 133 -8.36 -24.76 -3.85
CA TYR A 133 -9.46 -23.92 -4.30
C TYR A 133 -8.96 -22.59 -4.88
N GLY A 134 -7.83 -22.06 -4.40
CA GLY A 134 -7.21 -20.85 -4.91
C GLY A 134 -6.76 -20.97 -6.36
N GLN A 135 -6.18 -22.11 -6.75
CA GLN A 135 -5.82 -22.38 -8.13
C GLN A 135 -7.06 -22.44 -9.03
N GLU A 136 -8.09 -23.18 -8.61
CA GLU A 136 -9.38 -23.23 -9.34
C GLU A 136 -9.99 -21.83 -9.49
N PHE A 137 -10.00 -21.05 -8.41
CA PHE A 137 -10.55 -19.70 -8.37
C PHE A 137 -9.84 -18.74 -9.33
N ILE A 138 -8.51 -18.77 -9.43
CA ILE A 138 -7.80 -17.89 -10.38
C ILE A 138 -8.16 -18.20 -11.82
N PHE A 139 -8.29 -19.48 -12.19
CA PHE A 139 -8.58 -19.87 -13.57
C PHE A 139 -10.04 -19.67 -13.95
N SER A 140 -10.96 -19.79 -12.99
CA SER A 140 -12.39 -19.62 -13.22
C SER A 140 -13.08 -18.99 -12.00
N PRO A 141 -12.91 -17.68 -11.78
CA PRO A 141 -13.52 -17.03 -10.63
C PRO A 141 -15.05 -16.96 -10.81
N PRO A 142 -15.84 -17.49 -9.86
CA PRO A 142 -17.30 -17.42 -9.92
C PRO A 142 -17.81 -15.98 -9.85
N THR A 143 -18.88 -15.67 -10.59
CA THR A 143 -19.60 -14.39 -10.45
C THR A 143 -20.45 -14.43 -9.17
N HIS A 144 -19.82 -14.19 -8.02
CA HIS A 144 -20.46 -14.27 -6.70
C HIS A 144 -19.83 -13.25 -5.74
N ARG A 145 -20.60 -12.76 -4.75
CA ARG A 145 -20.13 -11.76 -3.77
C ARG A 145 -18.91 -12.24 -2.98
N ASP A 146 -18.91 -13.51 -2.57
CA ASP A 146 -17.78 -14.12 -1.86
C ASP A 146 -16.48 -14.05 -2.69
N SER A 147 -16.55 -14.05 -4.02
CA SER A 147 -15.37 -13.90 -4.88
C SER A 147 -14.71 -12.52 -4.76
N VAL A 148 -15.51 -11.46 -4.56
CA VAL A 148 -15.01 -10.11 -4.30
C VAL A 148 -14.30 -10.09 -2.94
N VAL A 149 -14.95 -10.63 -1.90
CA VAL A 149 -14.39 -10.68 -0.54
C VAL A 149 -13.09 -11.51 -0.50
N VAL A 150 -13.06 -12.69 -1.13
CA VAL A 150 -11.86 -13.52 -1.25
C VAL A 150 -10.72 -12.76 -1.92
N SER A 151 -11.03 -12.07 -3.03
CA SER A 151 -10.02 -11.33 -3.77
C SER A 151 -9.43 -10.18 -2.93
N LEU A 152 -10.26 -9.46 -2.18
CA LEU A 152 -9.79 -8.41 -1.26
C LEU A 152 -8.97 -9.01 -0.10
N LEU A 153 -9.40 -10.12 0.50
CA LEU A 153 -8.65 -10.80 1.56
C LEU A 153 -7.28 -11.30 1.07
N LEU A 154 -7.23 -11.87 -0.13
CA LEU A 154 -5.98 -12.30 -0.77
C LEU A 154 -5.10 -11.10 -1.08
N SER A 155 -5.64 -10.01 -1.64
CA SER A 155 -4.88 -8.77 -1.88
C SER A 155 -4.28 -8.20 -0.59
N ASP A 156 -5.11 -8.06 0.44
CA ASP A 156 -4.79 -7.21 1.60
C ASP A 156 -4.07 -7.94 2.73
N TYR A 157 -4.16 -9.27 2.77
CA TYR A 157 -3.59 -10.04 3.88
C TYR A 157 -2.68 -11.17 3.40
N ARG A 158 -3.04 -11.85 2.30
CA ARG A 158 -2.42 -13.13 1.91
C ARG A 158 -2.24 -13.33 0.40
N PRO A 159 -1.45 -12.49 -0.28
CA PRO A 159 -1.33 -12.54 -1.74
C PRO A 159 -0.67 -13.82 -2.26
N ALA A 160 0.12 -14.49 -1.43
CA ALA A 160 0.84 -15.72 -1.77
C ALA A 160 0.11 -17.01 -1.35
N ALA A 161 -1.00 -16.94 -0.61
CA ALA A 161 -1.57 -18.11 0.08
C ALA A 161 -2.07 -19.23 -0.85
N ILE A 162 -2.39 -18.90 -2.10
CA ILE A 162 -2.87 -19.89 -3.07
C ILE A 162 -1.74 -20.72 -3.70
N VAL A 163 -0.48 -20.31 -3.55
CA VAL A 163 0.65 -20.97 -4.18
C VAL A 163 1.14 -22.12 -3.31
N SER A 164 1.23 -23.33 -3.87
CA SER A 164 1.60 -24.52 -3.12
C SER A 164 3.10 -24.58 -2.75
N SER A 165 3.93 -23.79 -3.42
CA SER A 165 5.38 -23.72 -3.17
C SER A 165 5.78 -22.34 -2.63
N PRO A 166 6.18 -22.23 -1.36
CA PRO A 166 6.56 -20.94 -0.74
C PRO A 166 7.77 -20.29 -1.44
N ASN A 167 8.71 -21.10 -1.93
CA ASN A 167 9.97 -20.63 -2.53
C ASN A 167 9.80 -19.86 -3.83
N VAL A 168 8.63 -19.92 -4.48
CA VAL A 168 8.35 -19.21 -5.74
C VAL A 168 7.05 -18.40 -5.64
N ALA A 169 6.33 -18.51 -4.52
CA ALA A 169 5.04 -17.86 -4.32
C ALA A 169 5.13 -16.34 -4.44
N HIS A 170 6.19 -15.78 -3.89
CA HIS A 170 6.50 -14.37 -3.93
C HIS A 170 6.63 -13.83 -5.38
N LYS A 171 7.21 -14.63 -6.29
CA LYS A 171 7.42 -14.31 -7.72
C LYS A 171 6.19 -14.58 -8.60
N ALA A 172 5.28 -15.44 -8.16
CA ALA A 172 4.28 -16.04 -9.03
C ALA A 172 2.96 -15.26 -9.08
N VAL A 173 2.55 -14.61 -7.99
CA VAL A 173 1.24 -13.96 -7.92
C VAL A 173 1.37 -12.54 -7.39
N LYS A 174 1.03 -11.57 -8.24
CA LYS A 174 0.96 -10.15 -7.88
C LYS A 174 -0.36 -9.83 -7.20
N SER A 175 -0.34 -8.98 -6.16
CA SER A 175 -1.55 -8.59 -5.43
C SER A 175 -2.59 -7.93 -6.34
N GLY A 176 -2.10 -7.19 -7.35
CA GLY A 176 -2.96 -6.51 -8.31
C GLY A 176 -3.79 -7.44 -9.16
N LEU A 177 -3.41 -8.71 -9.30
CA LEU A 177 -4.26 -9.71 -9.94
C LEU A 177 -5.59 -9.84 -9.22
N TYR A 178 -5.57 -9.91 -7.89
CA TYR A 178 -6.79 -10.06 -7.10
C TYR A 178 -7.67 -8.81 -7.16
N VAL A 179 -7.09 -7.61 -7.17
CA VAL A 179 -7.83 -6.36 -7.36
C VAL A 179 -8.55 -6.35 -8.71
N ASN A 180 -7.87 -6.75 -9.79
CA ASN A 180 -8.47 -6.86 -11.11
C ASN A 180 -9.61 -7.91 -11.15
N ILE A 181 -9.43 -9.06 -10.51
CA ILE A 181 -10.48 -10.09 -10.38
C ILE A 181 -11.68 -9.52 -9.62
N ALA A 182 -11.46 -8.85 -8.49
CA ALA A 182 -12.50 -8.21 -7.69
C ALA A 182 -13.27 -7.17 -8.52
N TYR A 183 -12.57 -6.31 -9.26
CA TYR A 183 -13.18 -5.29 -10.12
C TYR A 183 -14.07 -5.92 -11.19
N ARG A 184 -13.58 -6.93 -11.91
CA ARG A 184 -14.34 -7.60 -12.97
C ARG A 184 -15.58 -8.34 -12.46
N ILE A 185 -15.52 -8.90 -11.27
CA ILE A 185 -16.67 -9.57 -10.66
C ILE A 185 -17.66 -8.53 -10.13
N ALA A 186 -17.18 -7.47 -9.48
CA ALA A 186 -18.02 -6.36 -9.02
C ALA A 186 -18.73 -5.67 -10.20
N GLU A 187 -18.07 -5.52 -11.35
CA GLU A 187 -18.66 -5.02 -12.60
C GLU A 187 -19.83 -5.91 -13.05
N LYS A 188 -19.64 -7.24 -13.09
CA LYS A 188 -20.68 -8.21 -13.46
C LYS A 188 -21.82 -8.30 -12.46
N LEU A 189 -21.57 -7.99 -11.20
CA LEU A 189 -22.56 -7.97 -10.11
C LEU A 189 -23.24 -6.60 -9.98
N GLU A 190 -22.92 -5.64 -10.86
CA GLU A 190 -23.44 -4.27 -10.83
C GLU A 190 -23.20 -3.55 -9.49
N LEU A 191 -22.08 -3.87 -8.82
CA LEU A 191 -21.69 -3.28 -7.54
C LEU A 191 -20.87 -1.99 -7.70
N LEU A 192 -20.28 -1.77 -8.89
CA LEU A 192 -19.40 -0.62 -9.12
C LEU A 192 -20.18 0.70 -9.16
N PRO A 193 -19.59 1.80 -8.69
CA PRO A 193 -20.22 3.10 -8.76
C PRO A 193 -20.45 3.50 -10.22
N THR A 194 -21.67 3.96 -10.56
CA THR A 194 -21.95 4.61 -11.84
C THR A 194 -22.55 5.99 -11.62
N GLN A 195 -22.51 6.85 -12.64
CA GLN A 195 -23.20 8.15 -12.61
C GLN A 195 -24.74 7.98 -12.71
N ALA A 196 -25.21 6.85 -13.24
CA ALA A 196 -26.64 6.55 -13.43
C ALA A 196 -27.31 5.96 -12.18
N THR A 197 -26.54 5.31 -11.28
CA THR A 197 -26.99 4.77 -9.98
C THR A 197 -27.34 5.84 -8.92
N LEU A 198 -27.42 7.10 -9.34
CA LEU A 198 -27.73 8.26 -8.49
C LEU A 198 -28.97 8.98 -9.04
N ASN A 199 -30.04 8.23 -9.33
CA ASN A 199 -31.31 8.88 -9.62
C ASN A 199 -31.80 9.58 -8.33
N PRO A 200 -32.11 10.89 -8.37
CA PRO A 200 -32.66 11.61 -7.21
C PRO A 200 -33.96 10.99 -6.68
N GLY A 201 -34.69 10.26 -7.54
CA GLY A 201 -35.86 9.45 -7.16
C GLY A 201 -35.52 8.20 -6.35
N GLU A 202 -34.32 7.62 -6.52
CA GLU A 202 -33.80 6.51 -5.69
C GLU A 202 -33.22 7.04 -4.36
N LEU A 203 -32.86 8.33 -4.28
CA LEU A 203 -32.57 8.98 -2.99
C LEU A 203 -33.81 9.16 -2.10
N LYS A 204 -35.02 9.29 -2.67
CA LYS A 204 -36.25 9.08 -1.88
C LYS A 204 -36.44 7.62 -1.47
N ALA A 205 -35.83 6.67 -2.18
CA ALA A 205 -35.76 5.29 -1.71
C ALA A 205 -34.68 5.08 -0.63
N VAL A 206 -33.73 6.02 -0.44
CA VAL A 206 -32.85 6.05 0.76
C VAL A 206 -33.65 6.36 2.03
N GLU A 207 -34.81 7.03 1.92
CA GLU A 207 -35.81 7.08 3.01
C GLU A 207 -36.46 5.70 3.30
N PHE A 208 -36.28 4.71 2.41
CA PHE A 208 -36.81 3.33 2.49
C PHE A 208 -35.73 2.25 2.69
N PHE A 209 -34.44 2.54 2.48
CA PHE A 209 -33.34 1.58 2.63
C PHE A 209 -32.95 1.42 4.11
N GLY A 210 -33.86 0.85 4.90
CA GLY A 210 -33.65 0.44 6.29
C GLY A 210 -32.70 -0.76 6.47
N SER A 211 -31.67 -0.94 5.65
CA SER A 211 -30.65 -1.97 5.90
C SER A 211 -29.24 -1.45 5.71
N GLU A 212 -28.46 -1.48 6.79
CA GLU A 212 -27.00 -1.24 6.80
C GLU A 212 -26.26 -2.08 5.74
N PHE A 213 -26.86 -3.21 5.35
CA PHE A 213 -26.38 -4.12 4.32
C PHE A 213 -26.26 -3.46 2.94
N CYS A 214 -27.27 -2.72 2.49
CA CYS A 214 -27.24 -2.05 1.18
C CYS A 214 -26.14 -0.98 1.12
N LEU A 215 -26.00 -0.18 2.18
CA LEU A 215 -24.93 0.82 2.27
C LEU A 215 -23.54 0.18 2.24
N THR A 216 -23.38 -0.96 2.92
CA THR A 216 -22.12 -1.70 2.94
C THR A 216 -21.76 -2.26 1.57
N ASP A 217 -22.74 -2.65 0.73
CA ASP A 217 -22.50 -3.10 -0.64
C ASP A 217 -21.95 -1.96 -1.51
N VAL A 218 -22.56 -0.78 -1.45
CA VAL A 218 -22.10 0.38 -2.24
C VAL A 218 -20.71 0.84 -1.80
N LEU A 219 -20.44 0.85 -0.50
CA LEU A 219 -19.12 1.18 0.04
C LEU A 219 -18.05 0.18 -0.43
N GLN A 220 -18.36 -1.12 -0.48
CA GLN A 220 -17.44 -2.12 -1.04
C GLN A 220 -17.20 -1.89 -2.54
N GLY A 221 -18.25 -1.57 -3.30
CA GLY A 221 -18.14 -1.21 -4.71
C GLY A 221 -17.19 -0.04 -4.96
N LEU A 222 -17.34 1.02 -4.16
CA LEU A 222 -16.43 2.19 -4.19
C LEU A 222 -15.01 1.84 -3.78
N GLN A 223 -14.82 1.01 -2.75
CA GLN A 223 -13.50 0.54 -2.33
C GLN A 223 -12.79 -0.21 -3.48
N VAL A 224 -13.48 -1.16 -4.12
CA VAL A 224 -12.94 -1.92 -5.26
C VAL A 224 -12.59 -0.98 -6.43
N PHE A 225 -13.47 -0.02 -6.73
CA PHE A 225 -13.22 0.98 -7.77
C PHE A 225 -11.97 1.83 -7.47
N CYS A 226 -11.80 2.28 -6.22
CA CYS A 226 -10.62 3.05 -5.81
C CYS A 226 -9.35 2.19 -5.84
N TYR A 227 -9.43 0.92 -5.42
CA TYR A 227 -8.28 0.00 -5.46
C TYR A 227 -7.78 -0.22 -6.89
N ASP A 228 -8.69 -0.40 -7.85
CA ASP A 228 -8.34 -0.53 -9.27
C ASP A 228 -7.73 0.77 -9.83
N ALA A 229 -8.36 1.91 -9.55
CA ALA A 229 -7.87 3.22 -10.02
C ALA A 229 -6.48 3.56 -9.48
N LEU A 230 -6.18 3.13 -8.25
CA LEU A 230 -4.90 3.34 -7.60
C LEU A 230 -3.87 2.25 -7.90
N LEU A 231 -4.30 1.12 -8.48
CA LEU A 231 -3.49 -0.11 -8.55
C LEU A 231 -2.10 0.21 -9.07
N ASP A 232 -2.07 0.96 -10.20
CA ASP A 232 -0.94 1.41 -11.07
C ASP A 232 -0.26 2.76 -10.69
N GLY A 233 -0.69 3.37 -9.58
CA GLY A 233 -0.26 4.71 -9.18
C GLY A 233 -1.01 5.78 -9.95
N PHE A 234 -1.59 6.74 -9.23
CA PHE A 234 -2.58 7.64 -9.83
C PHE A 234 -1.95 8.74 -10.70
N ILE A 235 -0.76 9.23 -10.31
CA ILE A 235 -0.09 10.37 -10.96
C ILE A 235 0.37 10.04 -12.39
N THR A 236 0.71 8.78 -12.68
CA THR A 236 1.13 8.35 -14.01
C THR A 236 -0.03 8.07 -14.95
N LYS A 237 -1.26 8.04 -14.44
CA LYS A 237 -2.44 7.94 -15.30
C LYS A 237 -2.66 9.26 -16.04
N PRO A 238 -3.13 9.23 -17.29
CA PRO A 238 -3.45 10.45 -18.02
C PRO A 238 -4.47 11.32 -17.29
N LEU A 239 -4.34 12.64 -17.38
CA LEU A 239 -5.23 13.59 -16.68
C LEU A 239 -6.72 13.33 -16.98
N ARG A 240 -7.05 12.96 -18.23
CA ARG A 240 -8.41 12.58 -18.64
C ARG A 240 -8.97 11.38 -17.86
N PHE A 241 -8.12 10.41 -17.53
CA PHE A 241 -8.52 9.24 -16.75
C PHE A 241 -8.75 9.63 -15.30
N MET A 242 -7.81 10.38 -14.72
CA MET A 242 -7.93 10.85 -13.33
C MET A 242 -9.21 11.66 -13.10
N ARG A 243 -9.55 12.59 -14.01
CA ARG A 243 -10.81 13.35 -13.97
C ARG A 243 -12.05 12.46 -14.04
N LYS A 244 -12.02 11.40 -14.85
CA LYS A 244 -13.13 10.44 -14.96
C LYS A 244 -13.35 9.67 -13.66
N VAL A 245 -12.27 9.30 -12.97
CA VAL A 245 -12.34 8.63 -11.66
C VAL A 245 -12.99 9.57 -10.63
N VAL A 246 -12.48 10.80 -10.51
CA VAL A 246 -13.02 11.80 -9.58
C VAL A 246 -14.49 12.13 -9.87
N SER A 247 -14.85 12.34 -11.14
CA SER A 247 -16.25 12.65 -11.52
C SER A 247 -17.21 11.49 -11.29
N CYS A 248 -16.70 10.26 -11.15
CA CYS A 248 -17.50 9.10 -10.78
C CYS A 248 -17.72 9.03 -9.26
N ILE A 249 -16.71 9.36 -8.44
CA ILE A 249 -16.75 9.22 -6.97
C ILE A 249 -17.52 10.39 -6.32
N LYS A 250 -17.29 11.61 -6.78
CA LYS A 250 -17.78 12.84 -6.15
C LYS A 250 -19.27 12.86 -5.81
N PRO A 251 -20.20 12.47 -6.72
CA PRO A 251 -21.63 12.52 -6.40
C PRO A 251 -22.02 11.56 -5.27
N HIS A 252 -21.36 10.41 -5.14
CA HIS A 252 -21.60 9.48 -4.03
C HIS A 252 -21.16 10.08 -2.69
N MET A 253 -20.08 10.87 -2.68
CA MET A 253 -19.59 11.53 -1.45
C MET A 253 -20.58 12.58 -0.95
N GLU A 254 -21.17 13.37 -1.85
CA GLU A 254 -22.19 14.36 -1.51
C GLU A 254 -23.41 13.69 -0.85
N VAL A 255 -23.84 12.53 -1.38
CA VAL A 255 -24.92 11.73 -0.80
C VAL A 255 -24.55 11.23 0.59
N TYR A 256 -23.37 10.63 0.77
CA TYR A 256 -22.98 10.07 2.08
C TYR A 256 -22.79 11.13 3.15
N GLN A 257 -22.23 12.29 2.79
CA GLN A 257 -22.12 13.41 3.72
C GLN A 257 -23.50 13.93 4.16
N ASN A 258 -24.48 13.97 3.25
CA ASN A 258 -25.85 14.32 3.62
C ASN A 258 -26.49 13.25 4.52
N VAL A 259 -26.28 11.97 4.20
CA VAL A 259 -26.79 10.85 4.99
C VAL A 259 -26.23 10.86 6.43
N LEU A 260 -24.94 11.12 6.60
CA LEU A 260 -24.30 11.27 7.92
C LEU A 260 -24.81 12.47 8.73
N LYS A 261 -25.34 13.53 8.08
CA LYS A 261 -25.93 14.68 8.77
C LYS A 261 -27.30 14.36 9.36
N HIS A 262 -28.07 13.49 8.71
CA HIS A 262 -29.47 13.24 9.04
C HIS A 262 -29.71 11.95 9.83
N HIS A 263 -28.76 11.01 9.83
CA HIS A 263 -28.92 9.70 10.48
C HIS A 263 -27.69 9.33 11.31
N SER A 264 -27.93 8.58 12.40
CA SER A 264 -26.86 7.99 13.21
C SER A 264 -26.52 6.60 12.68
N TYR A 265 -25.24 6.37 12.37
CA TYR A 265 -24.73 5.07 11.90
C TYR A 265 -23.72 4.48 12.89
N PRO A 266 -23.51 3.15 12.87
CA PRO A 266 -22.45 2.53 13.66
C PRO A 266 -21.07 3.13 13.34
N PRO A 267 -20.16 3.24 14.32
CA PRO A 267 -18.84 3.84 14.11
C PRO A 267 -18.06 3.23 12.94
N ARG A 268 -18.14 1.90 12.75
CA ARG A 268 -17.56 1.21 11.58
C ARG A 268 -18.05 1.74 10.23
N ILE A 269 -19.32 2.10 10.09
CA ILE A 269 -19.84 2.67 8.83
C ILE A 269 -19.31 4.09 8.63
N ILE A 270 -19.22 4.87 9.71
CA ILE A 270 -18.61 6.21 9.69
C ILE A 270 -17.15 6.13 9.23
N TYR A 271 -16.39 5.16 9.75
CA TYR A 271 -15.02 4.89 9.30
C TYR A 271 -14.93 4.71 7.78
N HIS A 272 -15.76 3.85 7.20
CA HIS A 272 -15.71 3.55 5.76
C HIS A 272 -16.10 4.75 4.90
N ILE A 273 -17.12 5.51 5.31
CA ILE A 273 -17.51 6.74 4.61
C ILE A 273 -16.38 7.76 4.67
N GLN A 274 -15.85 8.06 5.86
CA GLN A 274 -14.79 9.06 6.04
C GLN A 274 -13.46 8.65 5.38
N ASN A 275 -13.12 7.36 5.38
CA ASN A 275 -11.98 6.84 4.62
C ASN A 275 -12.14 7.04 3.10
N THR A 276 -13.37 6.93 2.60
CA THR A 276 -13.68 7.20 1.19
C THR A 276 -13.62 8.70 0.90
N VAL A 277 -14.11 9.55 1.81
CA VAL A 277 -13.97 11.02 1.72
C VAL A 277 -12.49 11.43 1.67
N ALA A 278 -11.66 10.89 2.55
CA ALA A 278 -10.22 11.13 2.55
C ALA A 278 -9.58 10.75 1.20
N THR A 279 -9.99 9.62 0.64
CA THR A 279 -9.53 9.17 -0.68
C THR A 279 -9.99 10.11 -1.79
N ASN A 280 -11.24 10.60 -1.77
CA ASN A 280 -11.72 11.59 -2.74
C ASN A 280 -10.93 12.89 -2.67
N ILE A 281 -10.68 13.42 -1.46
CA ILE A 281 -9.86 14.64 -1.26
C ILE A 281 -8.46 14.46 -1.87
N MET A 282 -7.83 13.30 -1.64
CA MET A 282 -6.53 12.98 -2.22
C MET A 282 -6.57 12.97 -3.75
N LEU A 283 -7.55 12.29 -4.35
CA LEU A 283 -7.66 12.18 -5.80
C LEU A 283 -7.96 13.54 -6.47
N GLU A 284 -8.83 14.35 -5.87
CA GLU A 284 -9.12 15.72 -6.33
C GLU A 284 -7.86 16.58 -6.32
N ALA A 285 -7.13 16.62 -5.20
CA ALA A 285 -5.90 17.39 -5.08
C ALA A 285 -4.84 16.95 -6.11
N LEU A 286 -4.69 15.65 -6.36
CA LEU A 286 -3.76 15.14 -7.37
C LEU A 286 -4.16 15.54 -8.81
N VAL A 287 -5.46 15.56 -9.13
CA VAL A 287 -5.97 16.06 -10.42
C VAL A 287 -5.65 17.54 -10.57
N ASP A 288 -5.94 18.34 -9.55
CA ASP A 288 -5.75 19.78 -9.58
C ASP A 288 -4.26 20.14 -9.67
N MET A 289 -3.40 19.43 -8.93
CA MET A 289 -1.95 19.58 -9.03
C MET A 289 -1.43 19.26 -10.42
N LYS A 290 -1.86 18.13 -11.01
CA LYS A 290 -1.45 17.76 -12.37
C LYS A 290 -1.95 18.74 -13.41
N GLN A 291 -3.13 19.33 -13.21
CA GLN A 291 -3.66 20.36 -14.11
C GLN A 291 -2.91 21.69 -13.99
N SER A 292 -2.48 22.05 -12.78
CA SER A 292 -1.84 23.34 -12.46
C SER A 292 -0.33 23.22 -12.18
N TRP A 293 0.30 22.15 -12.67
CA TRP A 293 1.71 21.82 -12.40
C TRP A 293 2.70 22.91 -12.82
N SER A 294 2.30 23.75 -13.77
CA SER A 294 3.09 24.84 -14.33
C SER A 294 3.24 26.06 -13.42
N SER A 295 2.55 26.09 -12.26
CA SER A 295 2.51 27.26 -11.36
C SER A 295 2.77 26.85 -9.91
N LEU A 296 3.89 27.34 -9.35
CA LEU A 296 4.22 27.14 -7.93
C LEU A 296 3.18 27.74 -6.98
N GLU A 297 2.59 28.88 -7.36
CA GLU A 297 1.51 29.52 -6.58
C GLU A 297 0.27 28.63 -6.54
N SER A 298 -0.14 28.09 -7.69
CA SER A 298 -1.28 27.19 -7.76
C SER A 298 -1.02 25.89 -6.99
N LEU A 299 0.18 25.32 -7.10
CA LEU A 299 0.58 24.15 -6.30
C LEU A 299 0.55 24.44 -4.80
N SER A 300 0.96 25.65 -4.38
CA SER A 300 0.89 26.08 -2.98
C SER A 300 -0.56 26.12 -2.51
N ILE A 301 -1.44 26.80 -3.25
CA ILE A 301 -2.87 26.92 -2.92
C ILE A 301 -3.53 25.54 -2.80
N ILE A 302 -3.26 24.64 -3.74
CA ILE A 302 -3.84 23.29 -3.73
C ILE A 302 -3.34 22.47 -2.53
N THR A 303 -2.05 22.57 -2.20
CA THR A 303 -1.46 21.86 -1.05
C THR A 303 -2.10 22.30 0.26
N GLU A 304 -2.25 23.61 0.45
CA GLU A 304 -2.83 24.19 1.67
C GLU A 304 -4.34 23.95 1.77
N ASP A 305 -5.05 24.03 0.65
CA ASP A 305 -6.47 23.71 0.60
C ASP A 305 -6.73 22.24 0.97
N CYS A 306 -5.87 21.32 0.51
CA CYS A 306 -5.95 19.91 0.88
C CYS A 306 -5.71 19.69 2.38
N GLU A 307 -4.67 20.30 2.95
CA GLU A 307 -4.38 20.22 4.39
C GLU A 307 -5.56 20.75 5.22
N ARG A 308 -6.06 21.94 4.87
CA ARG A 308 -7.23 22.54 5.52
C ARG A 308 -8.45 21.61 5.47
N LYS A 309 -8.80 21.08 4.29
CA LYS A 309 -9.92 20.15 4.12
C LYS A 309 -9.75 18.89 4.97
N CYS A 310 -8.53 18.34 5.04
CA CYS A 310 -8.27 17.15 5.86
C CYS A 310 -8.44 17.43 7.35
N LEU A 311 -7.91 18.54 7.86
CA LEU A 311 -8.06 18.93 9.26
C LEU A 311 -9.53 19.23 9.62
N GLU A 312 -10.27 19.90 8.73
CA GLU A 312 -11.72 20.11 8.89
C GLU A 312 -12.48 18.78 8.98
N GLN A 313 -12.08 17.75 8.21
CA GLN A 313 -12.71 16.43 8.29
C GLN A 313 -12.35 15.67 9.58
N VAL A 314 -11.15 15.87 10.15
CA VAL A 314 -10.78 15.32 11.46
C VAL A 314 -11.69 15.91 12.54
N GLU A 315 -11.85 17.24 12.59
CA GLU A 315 -12.74 17.91 13.53
C GLU A 315 -14.21 17.51 13.33
N HIS A 316 -14.64 17.39 12.08
CA HIS A 316 -15.99 16.94 11.74
C HIS A 316 -16.24 15.51 12.23
N THR A 317 -15.28 14.61 12.03
CA THR A 317 -15.33 13.23 12.50
C THR A 317 -15.43 13.18 14.02
N ASP A 318 -14.63 13.96 14.73
CA ASP A 318 -14.69 14.05 16.19
C ASP A 318 -16.07 14.50 16.68
N CYS A 319 -16.68 15.48 16.01
CA CYS A 319 -18.04 15.91 16.30
C CYS A 319 -19.09 14.82 16.04
N LEU A 320 -18.94 14.04 14.97
CA LEU A 320 -19.84 12.92 14.67
C LEU A 320 -19.72 11.81 15.72
N LEU A 321 -18.50 11.42 16.09
CA LEU A 321 -18.25 10.36 17.06
C LEU A 321 -18.67 10.76 18.47
N ALA A 322 -18.50 12.03 18.85
CA ALA A 322 -18.93 12.55 20.15
C ALA A 322 -20.44 12.34 20.37
N ARG A 323 -21.27 12.50 19.33
CA ARG A 323 -22.73 12.28 19.40
C ARG A 323 -23.14 10.83 19.66
N LEU A 324 -22.26 9.88 19.37
CA LEU A 324 -22.49 8.44 19.52
C LEU A 324 -21.95 7.88 20.84
N SER A 325 -21.38 8.74 21.69
CA SER A 325 -20.73 8.35 22.93
C SER A 325 -21.71 7.67 23.89
N SER A 326 -21.55 6.36 24.06
CA SER A 326 -22.22 5.57 25.10
C SER A 326 -21.17 4.71 25.84
N PRO A 327 -21.40 4.34 27.11
CA PRO A 327 -20.42 3.61 27.92
C PRO A 327 -19.93 2.29 27.30
N GLY A 328 -20.74 1.65 26.44
CA GLY A 328 -20.40 0.39 25.77
C GLY A 328 -19.52 0.51 24.52
N ASN A 329 -19.49 1.68 23.87
CA ASN A 329 -18.88 1.85 22.54
C ASN A 329 -17.56 2.64 22.55
N GLN A 330 -17.05 3.02 23.73
CA GLN A 330 -15.87 3.91 23.83
C GLN A 330 -14.63 3.37 23.10
N ASN A 331 -14.40 2.05 23.15
CA ASN A 331 -13.26 1.43 22.46
C ASN A 331 -13.41 1.51 20.93
N GLU A 332 -14.61 1.25 20.38
CA GLU A 332 -14.84 1.34 18.94
C GLU A 332 -14.75 2.79 18.43
N LEU A 333 -15.26 3.76 19.21
CA LEU A 333 -15.14 5.18 18.90
C LEU A 333 -13.67 5.63 18.87
N LEU A 334 -12.86 5.19 19.83
CA LEU A 334 -11.42 5.47 19.86
C LEU A 334 -10.72 4.88 18.62
N VAL A 335 -11.04 3.64 18.25
CA VAL A 335 -10.51 2.98 17.06
C VAL A 335 -10.80 3.78 15.80
N VAL A 336 -12.05 4.17 15.59
CA VAL A 336 -12.46 4.92 14.39
C VAL A 336 -11.77 6.27 14.35
N ARG A 337 -11.71 6.98 15.49
CA ARG A 337 -11.04 8.27 15.60
C ARG A 337 -9.57 8.19 15.20
N SER A 338 -8.80 7.33 15.87
CA SER A 338 -7.35 7.26 15.65
C SER A 338 -6.98 6.78 14.25
N LEU A 339 -7.72 5.83 13.67
CA LEU A 339 -7.46 5.36 12.31
C LEU A 339 -7.80 6.40 11.25
N LEU A 340 -8.88 7.17 11.42
CA LEU A 340 -9.23 8.26 10.50
C LEU A 340 -8.24 9.43 10.61
N GLU A 341 -7.80 9.74 11.84
CA GLU A 341 -6.80 10.79 12.07
C GLU A 341 -5.51 10.49 11.30
N ILE A 342 -4.97 9.27 11.44
CA ILE A 342 -3.82 8.80 10.65
C ILE A 342 -4.09 8.92 9.16
N ARG A 343 -5.29 8.50 8.70
CA ARG A 343 -5.63 8.51 7.28
C ARG A 343 -5.62 9.94 6.71
N PHE A 344 -6.26 10.90 7.36
CA PHE A 344 -6.28 12.30 6.91
C PHE A 344 -4.88 12.93 6.97
N HIS A 345 -4.09 12.62 8.00
CA HIS A 345 -2.70 13.06 8.11
C HIS A 345 -1.84 12.55 6.95
N SER A 346 -2.04 11.28 6.60
CA SER A 346 -1.32 10.66 5.50
C SER A 346 -1.74 11.22 4.13
N VAL A 347 -3.03 11.55 3.95
CA VAL A 347 -3.53 12.20 2.72
C VAL A 347 -2.85 13.54 2.47
N TYR A 348 -2.92 14.50 3.40
CA TYR A 348 -2.32 15.80 3.13
C TYR A 348 -0.78 15.71 3.06
N THR A 349 -0.15 14.80 3.79
CA THR A 349 1.30 14.58 3.71
C THR A 349 1.70 14.02 2.34
N ALA A 350 0.90 13.12 1.76
CA ALA A 350 1.10 12.67 0.39
C ALA A 350 0.99 13.83 -0.61
N ILE A 351 0.04 14.75 -0.41
CA ILE A 351 -0.12 15.94 -1.25
C ILE A 351 1.06 16.91 -1.10
N TYR A 352 1.62 17.09 0.10
CA TYR A 352 2.89 17.81 0.29
C TYR A 352 4.00 17.20 -0.59
N GLY A 353 4.20 15.88 -0.50
CA GLY A 353 5.20 15.18 -1.31
C GLY A 353 4.95 15.31 -2.82
N ALA A 354 3.69 15.27 -3.26
CA ALA A 354 3.32 15.46 -4.66
C ALA A 354 3.55 16.91 -5.14
N GLY A 355 3.26 17.91 -4.32
CA GLY A 355 3.51 19.32 -4.63
C GLY A 355 5.01 19.60 -4.81
N LEU A 356 5.82 19.05 -3.91
CA LEU A 356 7.29 19.11 -3.96
C LEU A 356 7.84 18.42 -5.22
N PHE A 357 7.25 17.29 -5.61
CA PHE A 357 7.57 16.61 -6.85
C PHE A 357 7.21 17.44 -8.10
N TYR A 358 6.01 18.02 -8.18
CA TYR A 358 5.64 18.85 -9.34
C TYR A 358 6.46 20.15 -9.42
N ALA A 359 6.83 20.74 -8.29
CA ALA A 359 7.73 21.89 -8.25
C ALA A 359 9.11 21.56 -8.82
N THR A 360 9.58 20.34 -8.55
CA THR A 360 10.78 19.77 -9.15
C THR A 360 10.67 19.58 -10.66
N VAL A 361 9.58 18.97 -11.12
CA VAL A 361 9.32 18.73 -12.55
C VAL A 361 9.31 20.05 -13.31
N LEU A 362 8.63 21.05 -12.75
CA LEU A 362 8.58 22.40 -13.29
C LEU A 362 9.97 22.98 -13.51
N ARG A 363 10.87 22.83 -12.52
CA ARG A 363 12.24 23.32 -12.64
C ARG A 363 13.05 22.61 -13.71
N ALA A 364 13.03 21.29 -13.73
CA ALA A 364 13.82 20.53 -14.70
C ALA A 364 13.39 20.83 -16.14
N ARG A 365 12.08 20.86 -16.40
CA ARG A 365 11.53 21.20 -17.73
C ARG A 365 11.86 22.63 -18.14
N LEU A 366 11.89 23.57 -17.19
CA LEU A 366 12.35 24.94 -17.42
C LEU A 366 13.84 25.01 -17.78
N GLN A 367 14.69 24.18 -17.15
CA GLN A 367 16.13 24.12 -17.45
C GLN A 367 16.41 23.51 -18.83
N GLU A 368 15.67 22.46 -19.22
CA GLU A 368 15.88 21.78 -20.50
C GLU A 368 15.38 22.59 -21.71
N SER A 369 14.22 23.24 -21.60
CA SER A 369 13.52 23.86 -22.75
C SER A 369 13.47 25.39 -22.71
N GLY A 370 13.87 26.02 -21.60
CA GLY A 370 13.78 27.47 -21.40
C GLY A 370 12.36 28.04 -21.32
N ARG A 371 11.32 27.19 -21.44
CA ARG A 371 9.90 27.56 -21.39
C ARG A 371 9.13 26.54 -20.57
N VAL A 372 7.99 26.96 -20.01
CA VAL A 372 7.07 26.00 -19.39
C VAL A 372 6.29 25.32 -20.51
N GLY A 373 6.52 24.02 -20.72
CA GLY A 373 5.73 23.21 -21.64
C GLY A 373 4.26 23.15 -21.20
N THR A 374 3.36 22.78 -22.11
CA THR A 374 1.93 22.62 -21.81
C THR A 374 1.55 21.19 -21.42
N ASP A 375 2.47 20.24 -21.55
CA ASP A 375 2.20 18.82 -21.33
C ASP A 375 2.21 18.49 -19.83
N PRO A 376 1.07 18.12 -19.21
CA PRO A 376 1.03 17.72 -17.81
C PRO A 376 1.45 16.26 -17.58
N GLU A 377 1.68 15.49 -18.65
CA GLU A 377 2.01 14.08 -18.51
C GLU A 377 3.49 13.90 -18.17
N ILE A 378 3.75 13.07 -17.16
CA ILE A 378 5.10 12.74 -16.71
C ILE A 378 5.29 11.25 -16.92
N ASN A 379 6.31 10.89 -17.69
CA ASN A 379 6.64 9.48 -17.91
C ASN A 379 7.53 8.96 -16.77
N CYS A 380 7.53 7.63 -16.53
CA CYS A 380 8.28 7.04 -15.42
C CYS A 380 9.80 7.24 -15.53
N HIS A 381 10.32 7.30 -16.77
CA HIS A 381 11.75 7.49 -17.02
C HIS A 381 12.18 8.92 -16.68
N GLU A 382 11.35 9.91 -17.02
CA GLU A 382 11.50 11.31 -16.66
C GLU A 382 11.48 11.45 -15.14
N ALA A 383 10.49 10.87 -14.45
CA ALA A 383 10.43 10.88 -12.99
C ALA A 383 11.71 10.36 -12.32
N ALA A 384 12.32 9.28 -12.85
CA ALA A 384 13.57 8.75 -12.35
C ALA A 384 14.77 9.67 -12.62
N GLN A 385 14.83 10.32 -13.79
CA GLN A 385 15.90 11.24 -14.16
C GLN A 385 15.89 12.54 -13.35
N LEU A 386 14.70 13.04 -13.00
CA LEU A 386 14.53 14.26 -12.21
C LEU A 386 15.29 14.20 -10.87
N GLY A 387 15.28 13.04 -10.19
CA GLY A 387 15.99 12.84 -8.93
C GLY A 387 17.50 13.07 -9.01
N ALA A 388 18.12 12.61 -10.10
CA ALA A 388 19.55 12.81 -10.32
C ALA A 388 19.87 14.28 -10.62
N GLN A 389 19.05 14.93 -11.45
CA GLN A 389 19.22 16.33 -11.84
C GLN A 389 19.07 17.30 -10.64
N LEU A 390 18.30 16.95 -9.61
CA LEU A 390 18.11 17.80 -8.43
C LEU A 390 19.30 17.91 -7.49
N ILE A 391 20.11 16.87 -7.37
CA ILE A 391 21.34 16.91 -6.56
C ILE A 391 22.28 17.96 -7.14
N ASP A 392 22.40 18.01 -8.48
CA ASP A 392 23.20 19.01 -9.19
C ASP A 392 22.57 20.41 -9.12
N THR A 393 21.24 20.45 -9.05
CA THR A 393 20.47 21.69 -8.96
C THR A 393 20.56 22.36 -7.59
N CYS A 394 20.60 21.58 -6.49
CA CYS A 394 20.77 22.10 -5.13
C CYS A 394 22.14 22.78 -4.94
N LYS A 395 23.15 22.36 -5.71
CA LYS A 395 24.51 22.94 -5.67
C LYS A 395 24.64 24.26 -6.44
N ASN A 396 23.73 24.56 -7.38
CA ASN A 396 23.87 25.66 -8.35
C ASN A 396 22.69 26.65 -8.29
N ILE A 397 22.53 27.34 -7.16
CA ILE A 397 21.43 28.29 -6.91
C ILE A 397 21.95 29.74 -7.08
N SER A 398 21.67 30.38 -8.22
CA SER A 398 22.09 31.78 -8.44
C SER A 398 21.15 32.63 -9.33
N SER A 399 19.84 32.34 -9.43
CA SER A 399 18.92 33.18 -10.23
C SER A 399 17.58 33.51 -9.54
N GLU A 400 16.94 34.59 -9.96
CA GLU A 400 15.71 35.15 -9.36
C GLU A 400 14.50 34.19 -9.41
N LYS A 401 14.38 33.37 -10.46
CA LYS A 401 13.40 32.26 -10.54
C LYS A 401 13.70 31.12 -9.54
N VAL A 402 14.89 31.11 -8.95
CA VAL A 402 15.26 30.17 -7.88
C VAL A 402 14.76 30.65 -6.52
N LEU A 403 14.53 31.95 -6.32
CA LEU A 403 13.98 32.49 -5.06
C LEU A 403 12.55 32.01 -4.82
N THR A 404 11.71 31.97 -5.87
CA THR A 404 10.33 31.48 -5.76
C THR A 404 10.24 29.98 -5.51
N LEU A 405 11.12 29.19 -6.15
CA LEU A 405 11.21 27.76 -5.84
C LEU A 405 11.78 27.53 -4.44
N SER A 406 12.84 28.24 -4.05
CA SER A 406 13.43 28.16 -2.71
C SER A 406 12.40 28.46 -1.62
N ALA A 407 11.60 29.52 -1.81
CA ALA A 407 10.50 29.85 -0.91
C ALA A 407 9.45 28.72 -0.84
N PHE A 408 9.08 28.14 -1.97
CA PHE A 408 8.17 26.98 -2.01
C PHE A 408 8.74 25.78 -1.25
N MET A 409 10.02 25.46 -1.46
CA MET A 409 10.70 24.34 -0.79
C MET A 409 10.82 24.56 0.71
N GLY A 410 11.17 25.77 1.14
CA GLY A 410 11.20 26.11 2.57
C GLY A 410 9.82 25.95 3.21
N ARG A 411 8.77 26.42 2.53
CA ARG A 411 7.38 26.36 3.02
C ARG A 411 6.86 24.95 3.20
N PHE A 412 6.99 24.09 2.18
CA PHE A 412 6.37 22.75 2.19
C PHE A 412 7.34 21.66 2.59
N GLY A 413 8.58 21.81 2.19
CA GLY A 413 9.55 20.76 2.34
C GLY A 413 10.31 20.81 3.66
N GLY A 414 10.45 21.99 4.27
CA GLY A 414 10.95 22.10 5.66
C GLY A 414 10.15 21.27 6.66
N PRO A 415 8.82 21.43 6.71
CA PRO A 415 7.95 20.65 7.59
C PRO A 415 7.76 19.18 7.18
N TYR A 416 8.10 18.81 5.94
CA TYR A 416 7.74 17.50 5.38
C TYR A 416 8.32 16.30 6.17
N PRO A 417 9.63 16.24 6.51
CA PRO A 417 10.18 15.15 7.32
C PRO A 417 9.52 15.03 8.71
N GLU A 418 9.17 16.16 9.32
CA GLU A 418 8.51 16.20 10.62
C GLU A 418 7.08 15.64 10.53
N LYS A 419 6.33 15.98 9.47
CA LYS A 419 5.00 15.42 9.17
C LYS A 419 5.06 13.91 8.91
N LEU A 420 6.07 13.41 8.19
CA LEU A 420 6.28 11.97 8.00
C LEU A 420 6.51 11.27 9.35
N GLY A 421 7.36 11.84 10.21
CA GLY A 421 7.64 11.30 11.54
C GLY A 421 6.41 11.28 12.46
N ALA A 422 5.56 12.32 12.40
CA ALA A 422 4.32 12.38 13.18
C ALA A 422 3.35 11.23 12.85
N ILE A 423 3.22 10.86 11.57
CA ILE A 423 2.38 9.72 11.17
C ILE A 423 2.93 8.40 11.71
N LEU A 424 4.25 8.22 11.70
CA LEU A 424 4.88 7.03 12.30
C LEU A 424 4.58 6.94 13.81
N GLU A 425 4.61 8.07 14.52
CA GLU A 425 4.25 8.14 15.95
C GLU A 425 2.79 7.77 16.19
N MET A 426 1.86 8.32 15.39
CA MET A 426 0.45 7.97 15.48
C MET A 426 0.21 6.48 15.21
N PHE A 427 0.90 5.89 14.24
CA PHE A 427 0.82 4.45 13.96
C PHE A 427 1.31 3.61 15.15
N ILE A 428 2.44 3.98 15.76
CA ILE A 428 2.96 3.31 16.96
C ILE A 428 1.93 3.38 18.09
N GLU A 429 1.33 4.55 18.31
CA GLU A 429 0.30 4.73 19.32
C GLU A 429 -0.94 3.85 19.04
N CYS A 430 -1.39 3.79 17.78
CA CYS A 430 -2.49 2.93 17.39
C CYS A 430 -2.18 1.44 17.63
N ALA A 431 -0.98 1.00 17.26
CA ALA A 431 -0.52 -0.37 17.48
C ALA A 431 -0.38 -0.74 18.97
N GLU A 432 -0.24 0.24 19.85
CA GLU A 432 -0.14 0.04 21.30
C GLU A 432 -1.48 0.04 22.02
N LYS A 433 -2.36 0.98 21.66
CA LYS A 433 -3.55 1.30 22.47
C LYS A 433 -4.85 0.73 21.93
N LEU A 434 -4.94 0.49 20.62
CA LEU A 434 -6.21 0.11 20.01
C LEU A 434 -6.55 -1.36 20.28
N ALA A 435 -7.79 -1.57 20.72
CA ALA A 435 -8.38 -2.88 20.87
C ALA A 435 -9.85 -2.83 20.45
N LEU A 436 -10.29 -3.80 19.64
CA LEU A 436 -11.67 -3.94 19.21
C LEU A 436 -12.20 -5.28 19.75
N ASN A 437 -13.32 -5.25 20.49
CA ASN A 437 -13.85 -6.43 21.18
C ASN A 437 -12.82 -7.18 22.04
N ARG A 438 -11.93 -6.43 22.73
CA ARG A 438 -10.81 -6.94 23.55
C ARG A 438 -9.69 -7.63 22.75
N VAL A 439 -9.76 -7.61 21.42
CA VAL A 439 -8.70 -8.08 20.52
C VAL A 439 -7.79 -6.92 20.19
N ALA A 440 -6.50 -7.05 20.48
CA ALA A 440 -5.51 -6.01 20.20
C ALA A 440 -5.42 -5.72 18.69
N PHE A 441 -5.01 -4.51 18.31
CA PHE A 441 -4.92 -4.10 16.90
C PHE A 441 -3.97 -4.94 16.08
N ARG A 442 -4.51 -5.94 15.37
CA ARG A 442 -3.75 -6.93 14.60
C ARG A 442 -4.59 -7.57 13.48
N PRO A 443 -4.03 -7.72 12.28
CA PRO A 443 -3.21 -6.75 11.58
C PRO A 443 -4.07 -5.82 10.70
N PRO A 444 -3.60 -4.60 10.36
CA PRO A 444 -4.29 -3.73 9.43
C PRO A 444 -4.19 -4.24 7.99
N PRO A 445 -5.03 -3.73 7.06
CA PRO A 445 -4.93 -4.05 5.64
C PRO A 445 -3.55 -3.69 5.10
N ARG A 446 -3.07 -4.44 4.10
CA ARG A 446 -1.78 -4.22 3.43
C ARG A 446 -1.51 -2.76 3.09
N GLN A 447 -2.51 -2.01 2.63
CA GLN A 447 -2.36 -0.60 2.25
C GLN A 447 -1.77 0.26 3.38
N LEU A 448 -2.25 0.11 4.62
CA LEU A 448 -1.78 0.88 5.77
C LEU A 448 -0.32 0.53 6.09
N VAL A 449 0.04 -0.76 6.04
CA VAL A 449 1.41 -1.19 6.37
C VAL A 449 2.41 -0.77 5.30
N LEU A 450 2.01 -0.83 4.02
CA LEU A 450 2.83 -0.33 2.93
C LEU A 450 3.04 1.18 3.03
N GLU A 451 2.03 1.93 3.47
CA GLU A 451 2.14 3.35 3.75
C GLU A 451 3.23 3.62 4.80
N ILE A 452 3.26 2.86 5.91
CA ILE A 452 4.33 2.98 6.93
C ILE A 452 5.72 2.70 6.35
N VAL A 453 5.87 1.63 5.56
CA VAL A 453 7.14 1.31 4.89
C VAL A 453 7.58 2.47 3.99
N PHE A 454 6.63 3.08 3.29
CA PHE A 454 6.89 4.16 2.36
C PHE A 454 7.30 5.46 3.07
N LEU A 455 6.66 5.79 4.20
CA LEU A 455 7.07 6.92 5.04
C LEU A 455 8.51 6.75 5.54
N CYS A 456 8.88 5.54 5.97
CA CYS A 456 10.26 5.23 6.37
C CYS A 456 11.23 5.41 5.19
N LYS A 457 10.88 4.87 4.02
CA LYS A 457 11.67 5.00 2.79
C LYS A 457 11.94 6.47 2.45
N ASN A 458 10.90 7.31 2.46
CA ASN A 458 11.04 8.74 2.17
C ASN A 458 11.97 9.45 3.16
N ILE A 459 11.90 9.11 4.45
CA ILE A 459 12.80 9.68 5.46
C ILE A 459 14.26 9.26 5.20
N VAL A 460 14.51 7.99 4.82
CA VAL A 460 15.86 7.54 4.43
C VAL A 460 16.36 8.33 3.24
N GLU A 461 15.55 8.44 2.19
CA GLU A 461 15.92 9.13 0.97
C GLU A 461 16.25 10.60 1.25
N ASN A 462 15.46 11.28 2.08
CA ASN A 462 15.75 12.65 2.50
C ASN A 462 17.13 12.76 3.18
N ASN A 463 17.47 11.84 4.07
CA ASN A 463 18.79 11.80 4.71
C ASN A 463 19.93 11.49 3.73
N VAL A 464 19.71 10.61 2.75
CA VAL A 464 20.69 10.32 1.69
C VAL A 464 20.98 11.57 0.86
N ILE A 465 19.96 12.35 0.50
CA ILE A 465 20.14 13.60 -0.24
C ILE A 465 20.90 14.63 0.60
N GLN A 466 20.59 14.78 1.90
CA GLN A 466 21.35 15.69 2.76
C GLN A 466 22.82 15.32 2.82
N PHE A 467 23.11 14.03 2.96
CA PHE A 467 24.48 13.54 3.00
C PHE A 467 25.21 13.83 1.68
N LYS A 468 24.61 13.49 0.53
CA LYS A 468 25.23 13.69 -0.79
C LYS A 468 25.42 15.16 -1.18
N SER A 469 24.47 16.01 -0.81
CA SER A 469 24.48 17.43 -1.19
C SER A 469 25.30 18.29 -0.24
N PHE A 470 25.30 17.96 1.05
CA PHE A 470 25.82 18.84 2.11
C PHE A 470 26.77 18.15 3.10
N GLY A 471 27.04 16.85 2.98
CA GLY A 471 27.96 16.11 3.86
C GLY A 471 27.46 15.95 5.30
N ARG A 472 26.16 16.10 5.57
CA ARG A 472 25.58 15.96 6.91
C ARG A 472 24.24 15.21 6.92
N LEU A 473 23.83 14.78 8.11
CA LEU A 473 22.53 14.13 8.37
C LEU A 473 21.51 15.11 8.94
N HIS A 474 20.26 14.66 9.02
CA HIS A 474 19.16 15.46 9.53
C HIS A 474 19.31 15.69 11.03
N LYS A 475 18.87 16.86 11.52
CA LYS A 475 18.93 17.22 12.96
C LYS A 475 18.27 16.17 13.86
N ASP A 476 17.18 15.55 13.38
CA ASP A 476 16.40 14.53 14.09
C ASP A 476 16.73 13.09 13.68
N PHE A 477 17.90 12.85 13.07
CA PHE A 477 18.29 11.53 12.55
C PHE A 477 18.10 10.39 13.57
N GLU A 478 18.57 10.58 14.81
CA GLU A 478 18.45 9.54 15.86
C GLU A 478 16.98 9.28 16.26
N ARG A 479 16.14 10.33 16.29
CA ARG A 479 14.71 10.17 16.55
C ARG A 479 14.05 9.39 15.41
N GLN A 480 14.37 9.73 14.17
CA GLN A 480 13.84 9.04 12.98
C GLN A 480 14.20 7.56 12.98
N LEU A 481 15.47 7.23 13.28
CA LEU A 481 15.91 5.84 13.40
C LEU A 481 15.16 5.09 14.52
N GLY A 482 15.01 5.71 15.69
CA GLY A 482 14.24 5.13 16.80
C GLY A 482 12.76 4.90 16.49
N LEU A 483 12.16 5.71 15.60
CA LEU A 483 10.80 5.47 15.11
C LEU A 483 10.73 4.24 14.21
N PHE A 484 11.71 4.03 13.33
CA PHE A 484 11.72 2.88 12.43
C PHE A 484 11.80 1.57 13.19
N GLU A 485 12.71 1.48 14.18
CA GLU A 485 12.85 0.30 15.03
C GLU A 485 11.55 -0.02 15.80
N LYS A 486 10.83 1.01 16.25
CA LYS A 486 9.54 0.83 16.92
C LYS A 486 8.48 0.34 15.93
N CYS A 487 8.38 0.97 14.75
CA CYS A 487 7.46 0.54 13.69
C CYS A 487 7.71 -0.93 13.27
N ALA A 488 8.97 -1.30 13.03
CA ALA A 488 9.35 -2.66 12.66
C ALA A 488 8.90 -3.66 13.74
N ARG A 489 9.26 -3.43 15.01
CA ARG A 489 8.86 -4.29 16.14
C ARG A 489 7.34 -4.40 16.29
N ARG A 490 6.60 -3.31 16.09
CA ARG A 490 5.13 -3.31 16.14
C ARG A 490 4.55 -4.18 15.03
N ILE A 491 5.03 -4.05 13.81
CA ILE A 491 4.60 -4.87 12.66
C ILE A 491 4.96 -6.35 12.87
N GLU A 492 6.15 -6.65 13.40
CA GLU A 492 6.57 -8.02 13.72
C GLU A 492 5.65 -8.69 14.74
N SER A 493 5.27 -7.94 15.80
CA SER A 493 4.37 -8.46 16.85
C SER A 493 2.99 -8.87 16.33
N MET A 494 2.62 -8.47 15.11
CA MET A 494 1.36 -8.87 14.46
C MET A 494 1.43 -10.29 13.88
N VAL A 495 2.62 -10.88 13.77
CA VAL A 495 2.88 -12.18 13.11
C VAL A 495 3.63 -13.16 13.98
N VAL A 496 4.54 -12.65 14.80
CA VAL A 496 5.39 -13.48 15.66
C VAL A 496 4.56 -14.10 16.77
N SER A 497 4.72 -15.40 16.93
CA SER A 497 4.21 -16.18 18.06
C SER A 497 5.24 -17.23 18.46
N ASP A 498 5.03 -17.91 19.59
CA ASP A 498 5.96 -18.94 20.11
C ASP A 498 6.29 -20.06 19.11
N TRP A 499 5.50 -20.21 18.04
CA TRP A 499 5.63 -21.25 17.02
C TRP A 499 5.72 -20.70 15.58
N ASN A 500 5.77 -19.38 15.38
CA ASN A 500 5.85 -18.78 14.05
C ASN A 500 6.90 -17.67 14.03
N SER A 501 8.07 -17.95 13.45
CA SER A 501 9.12 -16.95 13.28
C SER A 501 8.83 -16.02 12.10
N ILE A 502 9.47 -14.85 12.10
CA ILE A 502 9.39 -13.89 11.00
C ILE A 502 9.85 -14.53 9.68
N ASP A 503 10.88 -15.38 9.71
CA ASP A 503 11.38 -16.06 8.52
C ASP A 503 10.39 -17.06 7.93
N VAL A 504 9.72 -17.84 8.79
CA VAL A 504 8.68 -18.77 8.36
C VAL A 504 7.49 -18.02 7.79
N ALA A 505 7.08 -16.92 8.43
CA ALA A 505 5.99 -16.10 7.93
C ALA A 505 6.33 -15.38 6.62
N PHE A 506 7.57 -14.90 6.48
CA PHE A 506 8.08 -14.32 5.25
C PHE A 506 8.09 -15.35 4.11
N ALA A 507 8.60 -16.56 4.36
CA ALA A 507 8.57 -17.66 3.38
C ALA A 507 7.13 -18.05 2.99
N GLY A 508 6.18 -17.96 3.92
CA GLY A 508 4.75 -18.14 3.68
C GLY A 508 4.06 -16.96 2.97
N GLY A 509 4.80 -15.91 2.62
CA GLY A 509 4.28 -14.73 1.96
C GLY A 509 3.33 -13.91 2.83
N CYS A 510 3.74 -13.60 4.06
CA CYS A 510 3.06 -12.67 4.95
C CYS A 510 3.52 -11.21 4.73
N VAL A 511 2.57 -10.28 4.57
CA VAL A 511 2.81 -8.83 4.36
C VAL A 511 3.59 -8.19 5.47
N TYR A 512 3.20 -8.45 6.70
CA TYR A 512 3.83 -7.81 7.85
C TYR A 512 5.27 -8.32 8.07
N ALA A 513 5.53 -9.61 7.81
CA ALA A 513 6.88 -10.17 7.89
C ALA A 513 7.81 -9.57 6.83
N ALA A 514 7.32 -9.30 5.63
CA ALA A 514 8.12 -8.62 4.61
C ALA A 514 8.30 -7.13 4.92
N SER A 515 7.24 -6.43 5.32
CA SER A 515 7.29 -5.00 5.66
C SER A 515 8.27 -4.73 6.82
N SER A 516 8.27 -5.57 7.86
CA SER A 516 9.24 -5.45 8.96
C SER A 516 10.69 -5.66 8.49
N LYS A 517 10.95 -6.70 7.68
CA LYS A 517 12.28 -6.90 7.07
C LYS A 517 12.75 -5.72 6.23
N ILE A 518 11.85 -5.10 5.46
CA ILE A 518 12.18 -3.91 4.68
C ILE A 518 12.54 -2.73 5.60
N ILE A 519 11.75 -2.49 6.66
CA ILE A 519 12.05 -1.40 7.60
C ILE A 519 13.39 -1.63 8.32
N HIS A 520 13.73 -2.87 8.68
CA HIS A 520 15.06 -3.19 9.22
C HIS A 520 16.18 -2.90 8.21
N GLY A 521 16.00 -3.27 6.94
CA GLY A 521 16.96 -2.90 5.88
C GLY A 521 17.11 -1.38 5.74
N LEU A 522 16.03 -0.61 5.90
CA LEU A 522 16.09 0.86 5.92
C LEU A 522 16.84 1.39 7.16
N CYS A 523 16.70 0.74 8.32
CA CYS A 523 17.49 1.07 9.51
C CYS A 523 18.99 0.83 9.26
N GLU A 524 19.36 -0.29 8.63
CA GLU A 524 20.75 -0.59 8.27
C GLU A 524 21.32 0.45 7.30
N VAL A 525 20.54 0.90 6.32
CA VAL A 525 20.95 1.99 5.41
C VAL A 525 21.22 3.28 6.20
N MET A 526 20.34 3.65 7.13
CA MET A 526 20.54 4.81 7.99
C MET A 526 21.81 4.68 8.84
N GLU A 527 22.00 3.56 9.54
CA GLU A 527 23.19 3.32 10.36
C GLU A 527 24.48 3.40 9.54
N ASN A 528 24.47 2.88 8.31
CA ASN A 528 25.60 3.00 7.39
C ASN A 528 25.89 4.46 7.01
N LEU A 529 24.87 5.31 6.83
CA LEU A 529 25.06 6.75 6.59
C LEU A 529 25.70 7.43 7.80
N LYS A 530 25.27 7.10 9.02
CA LYS A 530 25.86 7.59 10.28
C LYS A 530 27.34 7.23 10.40
N ILE A 531 27.71 6.00 10.05
CA ILE A 531 29.11 5.56 10.04
C ILE A 531 29.93 6.34 9.01
N ARG A 532 29.40 6.57 7.79
CA ARG A 532 30.10 7.30 6.72
C ARG A 532 30.39 8.76 7.11
N VAL A 533 29.41 9.46 7.67
CA VAL A 533 29.57 10.85 8.15
C VAL A 533 30.64 10.96 9.24
N SER A 534 30.67 9.97 10.15
CA SER A 534 31.67 9.91 11.23
C SER A 534 33.10 9.68 10.70
N LYS A 535 33.25 9.01 9.55
CA LYS A 535 34.55 8.78 8.90
C LYS A 535 35.05 10.02 8.14
N GLU A 536 34.15 10.79 7.52
CA GLU A 536 34.49 12.07 6.88
C GLU A 536 34.93 13.13 7.90
N THR A 537 34.27 13.19 9.06
CA THR A 537 34.62 14.13 10.14
C THR A 537 35.93 13.78 10.88
N SER A 538 36.39 12.53 10.82
CA SER A 538 37.64 12.09 11.46
C SER A 538 38.89 12.23 10.57
N GLY A 539 38.76 12.79 9.35
CA GLY A 539 39.89 13.18 8.50
C GLY A 539 40.68 12.01 7.89
N THR A 540 40.12 10.80 7.89
CA THR A 540 40.84 9.60 7.43
C THR A 540 40.85 9.44 5.90
N GLU A 541 40.08 10.24 5.15
CA GLU A 541 40.13 10.30 3.68
C GLU A 541 40.15 11.75 3.20
N LYS A 542 41.05 12.06 2.25
CA LYS A 542 41.08 13.35 1.55
C LYS A 542 39.83 13.49 0.69
N PRO A 543 39.32 14.72 0.47
CA PRO A 543 38.26 14.99 -0.50
C PRO A 543 38.85 14.92 -1.92
N SER A 544 39.28 13.74 -2.36
CA SER A 544 39.52 13.51 -3.79
C SER A 544 38.16 13.23 -4.42
N MET A 545 37.85 13.97 -5.49
CA MET A 545 36.78 13.69 -6.44
C MET A 545 36.56 12.18 -6.55
N LEU A 546 35.49 11.68 -5.93
CA LEU A 546 35.02 10.33 -6.17
C LEU A 546 34.33 10.32 -7.54
N GLU A 547 35.13 10.18 -8.60
CA GLU A 547 34.65 9.54 -9.82
C GLU A 547 34.46 8.05 -9.53
N VAL A 548 33.23 7.64 -9.17
CA VAL A 548 32.75 6.24 -9.26
C VAL A 548 31.22 6.22 -9.27
N PRO A 549 30.55 5.32 -10.02
CA PRO A 549 30.35 5.30 -11.47
C PRO A 549 29.04 6.02 -11.88
N THR A 550 28.90 6.33 -13.17
CA THR A 550 27.70 6.95 -13.80
C THR A 550 26.43 6.09 -13.76
N ASP A 551 26.44 4.95 -13.07
CA ASP A 551 25.29 4.10 -12.91
C ASP A 551 24.87 4.04 -11.44
N LEU A 552 23.60 4.35 -11.20
CA LEU A 552 22.86 3.95 -9.98
C LEU A 552 22.86 2.42 -9.73
N SER A 553 23.54 1.62 -10.57
CA SER A 553 23.82 0.20 -10.35
C SER A 553 25.05 -0.07 -9.48
N GLY A 554 25.87 0.95 -9.17
CA GLY A 554 27.14 0.79 -8.44
C GLY A 554 27.07 0.90 -6.91
N LEU A 555 25.89 1.14 -6.34
CA LEU A 555 25.65 0.79 -4.93
C LEU A 555 25.45 -0.73 -4.90
N ASP A 556 26.54 -1.50 -4.80
CA ASP A 556 26.49 -2.85 -4.21
C ASP A 556 26.26 -2.70 -2.69
N VAL A 557 25.20 -1.98 -2.32
CA VAL A 557 24.35 -2.42 -1.24
C VAL A 557 23.49 -3.43 -1.96
N GLU A 558 23.76 -4.72 -1.76
CA GLU A 558 22.68 -5.69 -1.73
C GLU A 558 21.71 -5.21 -0.64
N VAL A 559 20.94 -4.15 -0.93
CA VAL A 559 19.53 -4.11 -0.57
C VAL A 559 19.11 -5.46 -1.11
N PRO A 560 18.70 -6.44 -0.27
CA PRO A 560 18.47 -7.78 -0.75
C PRO A 560 17.55 -7.65 -1.96
N SER A 561 18.14 -7.75 -3.14
CA SER A 561 17.48 -7.61 -4.44
C SER A 561 16.52 -8.79 -4.63
N GLY A 562 16.57 -9.74 -3.70
CA GLY A 562 15.57 -10.76 -3.44
C GLY A 562 14.26 -10.27 -2.78
N GLY A 563 14.08 -8.98 -2.47
CA GLY A 563 12.94 -8.51 -1.66
C GLY A 563 11.93 -7.60 -2.36
N TRP A 564 12.39 -6.62 -3.14
CA TRP A 564 11.51 -5.57 -3.68
C TRP A 564 10.84 -5.97 -5.00
N ASP A 565 11.62 -6.52 -5.94
CA ASP A 565 11.16 -6.96 -7.27
C ASP A 565 10.47 -8.33 -7.25
N VAL A 566 10.39 -8.92 -6.06
CA VAL A 566 10.21 -10.36 -5.91
C VAL A 566 8.98 -10.70 -5.09
N TRP A 567 8.26 -9.71 -4.55
CA TRP A 567 7.14 -9.95 -3.66
C TRP A 567 5.93 -9.12 -4.05
N PRO A 568 4.74 -9.75 -4.19
CA PRO A 568 3.68 -9.43 -5.12
C PRO A 568 3.73 -7.98 -5.56
N GLU A 569 4.52 -7.74 -6.63
CA GLU A 569 4.75 -6.40 -7.14
C GLU A 569 3.41 -5.71 -7.23
N VAL A 570 3.34 -4.57 -6.56
CA VAL A 570 2.28 -3.64 -6.79
C VAL A 570 2.47 -3.21 -8.23
N GLY A 571 1.65 -3.73 -9.15
CA GLY A 571 1.51 -3.10 -10.44
C GLY A 571 0.90 -1.74 -10.17
N GLY A 572 1.76 -0.78 -9.78
CA GLY A 572 1.51 0.64 -9.66
C GLY A 572 2.01 1.52 -8.57
N PHE A 573 2.42 0.97 -7.46
CA PHE A 573 3.05 1.83 -6.46
C PHE A 573 4.55 1.98 -6.72
N GLU A 574 5.08 1.37 -7.81
CA GLU A 574 6.36 1.76 -8.43
C GLU A 574 6.43 3.28 -8.65
N ASN A 575 5.30 3.89 -9.00
CA ASN A 575 5.27 5.31 -9.30
C ASN A 575 5.30 6.20 -8.05
N PHE A 576 4.56 5.89 -6.98
CA PHE A 576 4.75 6.64 -5.72
C PHE A 576 6.15 6.42 -5.13
N GLY A 577 6.70 5.21 -5.32
CA GLY A 577 8.11 4.85 -5.15
C GLY A 577 9.11 5.84 -5.76
N THR A 578 8.87 6.23 -7.02
CA THR A 578 9.68 7.22 -7.76
C THR A 578 9.27 8.68 -7.54
N LEU A 579 8.05 8.96 -7.07
CA LEU A 579 7.50 10.32 -7.00
C LEU A 579 7.77 11.04 -5.67
N GLN A 580 8.02 10.31 -4.58
CA GLN A 580 7.99 10.90 -3.23
C GLN A 580 9.25 10.66 -2.40
N GLY A 581 10.26 10.07 -3.04
CA GLY A 581 11.41 9.49 -2.38
C GLY A 581 12.75 10.15 -2.67
N GLN A 582 12.83 11.48 -2.75
CA GLN A 582 14.05 12.07 -3.32
C GLN A 582 14.57 13.33 -2.66
N PHE A 583 14.04 13.82 -1.52
CA PHE A 583 14.37 15.20 -1.15
C PHE A 583 14.29 15.58 0.32
N ASP A 584 15.43 15.99 0.87
CA ASP A 584 15.38 16.94 1.96
C ASP A 584 15.26 18.38 1.43
N TRP A 585 14.21 19.03 1.85
CA TRP A 585 13.85 20.38 1.42
C TRP A 585 14.03 21.44 2.50
N SER A 586 14.28 21.01 3.74
CA SER A 586 14.43 21.89 4.89
C SER A 586 15.67 22.77 4.82
N PHE A 587 16.69 22.34 4.07
CA PHE A 587 18.01 22.98 4.06
C PHE A 587 18.28 23.95 2.92
N ILE A 588 17.39 24.07 1.93
CA ILE A 588 17.53 25.07 0.85
C ILE A 588 17.50 26.50 1.45
N GLN A 589 16.84 26.68 2.59
CA GLN A 589 16.74 27.95 3.31
C GLN A 589 18.05 28.41 3.97
N SER A 590 18.85 27.48 4.50
CA SER A 590 20.08 27.79 5.26
C SER A 590 21.28 28.03 4.37
N SER A 591 21.37 27.37 3.21
CA SER A 591 22.38 27.69 2.19
C SER A 591 22.19 29.07 1.56
N LEU A 592 21.02 29.71 1.69
CA LEU A 592 20.81 31.09 1.25
C LEU A 592 21.10 32.12 2.37
N LEU A 593 20.80 31.78 3.63
CA LEU A 593 21.13 32.63 4.78
C LEU A 593 22.65 32.78 4.98
N GLU A 594 23.45 31.76 4.66
CA GLU A 594 24.91 31.88 4.67
C GLU A 594 25.43 32.81 3.56
N PHE A 595 24.79 32.83 2.38
CA PHE A 595 25.17 33.72 1.27
C PHE A 595 24.68 35.17 1.44
N GLU A 596 23.56 35.40 2.15
CA GLU A 596 23.12 36.75 2.53
C GLU A 596 24.01 37.38 3.63
N SER A 597 24.70 36.55 4.42
CA SER A 597 25.59 37.03 5.50
C SER A 597 26.98 37.51 5.04
N THR A 598 27.38 37.23 3.81
CA THR A 598 28.74 37.54 3.30
C THR A 598 28.87 38.85 2.50
N ASN A 599 27.81 39.65 2.35
CA ASN A 599 27.86 40.92 1.60
C ASN A 599 27.62 42.18 2.45
N THR A 600 28.14 42.23 3.68
CA THR A 600 28.19 43.47 4.47
C THR A 600 29.53 43.68 5.15
N SER A 601 30.60 43.90 4.38
CA SER A 601 31.70 44.78 4.80
C SER A 601 32.62 45.17 3.64
N PHE A 602 32.22 46.16 2.84
CA PHE A 602 33.20 47.12 2.32
C PHE A 602 32.81 48.46 2.90
N GLY A 603 33.43 48.76 4.04
CA GLY A 603 33.35 50.06 4.66
C GLY A 603 34.05 51.08 3.77
N ASP A 604 33.31 52.13 3.43
CA ASP A 604 33.86 53.46 3.22
C ASP A 604 34.86 53.78 4.33
N ARG A 605 36.06 54.21 3.94
CA ARG A 605 37.01 55.11 4.62
C ARG A 605 38.26 55.18 3.73
N ILE A 606 38.85 56.31 3.37
CA ILE A 606 38.76 57.75 3.69
C ILE A 606 39.54 58.46 2.55
N GLU A 607 39.31 59.77 2.40
CA GLU A 607 40.18 60.83 1.85
C GLU A 607 41.53 60.45 1.22
#